data_AF-A0A849Z9U8-F1
#
_entry.id   AF-A0A849Z9U8-F1
#
_cell.length_a   1.000
_cell.length_b   1.000
_cell.length_c   1.000
_cell.angle_alpha   90.00
_cell.angle_beta   90.00
_cell.angle_gamma   90.00
#
_symmetry.space_group_name_H-M   'P 1'
#
loop_
_entity.id
_entity.type
_entity.pdbx_description
1 polymer ?
#
loop_
_entity_poly.entity_id
_entity_poly.type
_entity_poly.pdbx_seq_one_letter_code
_entity_poly.pdbx_strand_id
1 'polypeptide(L)'
;MEPAELQTNLEELEERIDRVRALYEQYFCGIEKLEPQIPRKDVDRRIVVLRKEQIRNTAMRFKFQTLVQRYNTMSQHWGRVLREIETGTFKRDLARAAARFGVEE
;
A
#
# COMPACT_ATOMS: atom_id res chain seq x y z
N MET A 1 24.25 3.75 3.08
CA MET A 1 23.33 4.85 2.76
C MET A 1 23.63 6.04 3.66
N GLU A 2 23.75 7.24 3.10
CA GLU A 2 23.92 8.46 3.90
C GLU A 2 22.61 8.79 4.67
N PRO A 3 22.65 9.49 5.82
CA PRO A 3 21.45 9.79 6.60
C PRO A 3 20.37 10.56 5.83
N ALA A 4 20.78 11.51 4.98
CA ALA A 4 19.87 12.29 4.14
C ALA A 4 19.20 11.41 3.08
N GLU A 5 19.97 10.52 2.44
CA GLU A 5 19.48 9.56 1.45
C GLU A 5 18.48 8.57 2.09
N LEU A 6 18.76 8.11 3.31
CA LEU A 6 17.85 7.26 4.05
C LEU A 6 16.53 7.97 4.36
N GLN A 7 16.58 9.24 4.74
CA GLN A 7 15.37 10.02 4.98
C GLN A 7 14.50 10.11 3.73
N THR A 8 15.09 10.48 2.60
CA THR A 8 14.38 10.54 1.30
C THR A 8 13.78 9.19 0.94
N ASN A 9 14.53 8.09 1.10
CA ASN A 9 14.01 6.75 0.83
C ASN A 9 12.83 6.36 1.72
N LEU A 10 12.80 6.81 2.98
CA LEU A 10 11.68 6.56 3.89
C LEU A 10 10.44 7.38 3.53
N GLU A 11 10.62 8.62 3.11
CA GLU A 11 9.53 9.48 2.60
C GLU A 11 8.95 8.90 1.31
N GLU A 12 9.81 8.52 0.37
CA GLU A 12 9.39 7.86 -0.88
C GLU A 12 8.67 6.52 -0.66
N LEU A 13 9.09 5.75 0.34
CA LEU A 13 8.43 4.49 0.72
C LEU A 13 7.02 4.76 1.26
N GLU A 14 6.88 5.77 2.10
CA GLU A 14 5.60 6.19 2.68
C GLU A 14 4.60 6.60 1.59
N GLU A 15 5.03 7.46 0.65
CA GLU A 15 4.20 7.88 -0.49
C GLU A 15 3.76 6.69 -1.36
N ARG A 16 4.64 5.73 -1.58
CA ARG A 16 4.33 4.53 -2.38
C ARG A 16 3.36 3.59 -1.68
N ILE A 17 3.51 3.42 -0.37
CA ILE A 17 2.54 2.67 0.44
C ILE A 17 1.15 3.30 0.30
N ASP A 18 1.07 4.63 0.36
CA ASP A 18 -0.20 5.36 0.22
C ASP A 18 -0.80 5.26 -1.18
N ARG A 19 0.05 5.32 -2.21
CA ARG A 19 -0.36 5.08 -3.59
C ARG A 19 -0.92 3.67 -3.78
N VAL A 20 -0.23 2.65 -3.28
CA VAL A 20 -0.69 1.25 -3.41
C VAL A 20 -2.02 1.07 -2.67
N ARG A 21 -2.17 1.66 -1.49
CA ARG A 21 -3.45 1.65 -0.75
C ARG A 21 -4.59 2.23 -1.59
N ALA A 22 -4.38 3.41 -2.17
CA ALA A 22 -5.40 4.07 -2.99
C ALA A 22 -5.78 3.24 -4.23
N LEU A 23 -4.80 2.62 -4.90
CA LEU A 23 -5.05 1.76 -6.06
C LEU A 23 -5.84 0.51 -5.68
N TYR A 24 -5.55 -0.11 -4.53
CA TYR A 24 -6.35 -1.24 -4.03
C TYR A 24 -7.77 -0.80 -3.68
N GLU A 25 -7.95 0.37 -3.07
CA GLU A 25 -9.29 0.93 -2.82
C GLU A 25 -10.06 1.12 -4.14
N GLN A 26 -9.43 1.69 -5.18
CA GLN A 26 -10.05 1.86 -6.50
C GLN A 26 -10.39 0.51 -7.15
N TYR A 27 -9.52 -0.49 -7.04
CA TYR A 27 -9.76 -1.84 -7.54
C TYR A 27 -10.93 -2.51 -6.84
N PHE A 28 -11.02 -2.42 -5.51
CA PHE A 28 -12.14 -2.98 -4.74
C PHE A 28 -13.45 -2.26 -5.01
N CYS A 29 -13.40 -0.95 -5.26
CA CYS A 29 -14.55 -0.18 -5.73
C CYS A 29 -14.96 -0.52 -7.18
N GLY A 30 -14.12 -1.25 -7.94
CA GLY A 30 -14.38 -1.60 -9.34
C GLY A 30 -14.06 -0.50 -10.35
N ILE A 31 -13.41 0.58 -9.93
CA ILE A 31 -12.92 1.66 -10.81
C ILE A 31 -11.74 1.13 -11.62
N GLU A 32 -10.76 0.55 -10.92
CA GLU A 32 -9.64 -0.15 -11.55
C GLU A 32 -10.04 -1.59 -11.85
N LYS A 33 -9.71 -2.06 -13.06
CA LYS A 33 -10.06 -3.41 -13.51
C LYS A 33 -9.06 -4.47 -13.06
N LEU A 34 -7.82 -4.06 -12.83
CA LEU A 34 -6.70 -4.97 -12.53
C LEU A 34 -6.15 -4.69 -11.12
N GLU A 35 -5.76 -5.77 -10.45
CA GLU A 35 -5.06 -5.66 -9.17
C GLU A 35 -3.73 -4.89 -9.36
N PRO A 36 -3.39 -3.93 -8.48
CA PRO A 36 -2.16 -3.14 -8.58
C PRO A 36 -0.91 -3.93 -8.13
N GLN A 37 -0.62 -5.04 -8.80
CA GLN A 37 0.50 -5.93 -8.47
C GLN A 37 1.86 -5.30 -8.70
N ILE A 38 2.03 -4.52 -9.77
CA ILE A 38 3.30 -3.86 -10.11
C ILE A 38 3.72 -2.87 -9.01
N PRO A 39 2.90 -1.88 -8.63
CA PRO A 39 3.28 -0.93 -7.57
C PRO A 39 3.40 -1.62 -6.20
N ARG A 40 2.63 -2.68 -5.93
CA ARG A 40 2.83 -3.50 -4.72
C ARG A 40 4.21 -4.16 -4.68
N LYS A 41 4.64 -4.79 -5.78
CA LYS A 41 5.98 -5.40 -5.88
C LYS A 41 7.10 -4.36 -5.74
N ASP A 42 6.89 -3.12 -6.18
CA ASP A 42 7.86 -2.03 -5.97
C ASP A 42 8.04 -1.72 -4.47
N VAL A 43 6.94 -1.58 -3.72
CA VAL A 43 6.97 -1.39 -2.27
C VAL A 43 7.67 -2.56 -1.57
N ASP A 44 7.33 -3.80 -1.94
CA ASP A 44 7.96 -5.00 -1.36
C ASP A 44 9.48 -4.98 -1.56
N ARG A 45 9.95 -4.68 -2.77
CA ARG A 45 11.38 -4.59 -3.10
C ARG A 45 12.07 -3.52 -2.26
N ARG A 46 11.48 -2.33 -2.15
CA ARG A 46 12.02 -1.22 -1.34
C ARG A 46 12.11 -1.56 0.14
N ILE A 47 11.10 -2.24 0.69
CA ILE A 47 11.13 -2.73 2.07
C ILE A 47 12.27 -3.73 2.26
N VAL A 48 12.48 -4.65 1.32
CA VAL A 48 13.58 -5.63 1.39
C VAL A 48 14.95 -4.93 1.37
N VAL A 49 15.13 -3.93 0.51
CA VAL A 49 16.38 -3.14 0.44
C VAL A 49 16.61 -2.41 1.77
N LEU A 50 15.64 -1.62 2.24
CA LEU A 50 15.78 -0.84 3.49
C LEU A 50 15.91 -1.71 4.73
N ARG A 51 15.37 -2.93 4.74
CA ARG A 51 15.54 -3.88 5.85
C ARG A 51 16.97 -4.39 5.98
N LYS A 52 17.74 -4.44 4.87
CA LYS A 52 19.15 -4.83 4.88
C LYS A 52 20.06 -3.70 5.35
N GLU A 53 19.61 -2.45 5.27
CA GLU A 53 20.36 -1.29 5.74
C GLU A 53 20.47 -1.27 7.27
N GLN A 54 21.67 -1.01 7.79
CA GLN A 54 21.88 -0.80 9.22
C GLN A 54 21.48 0.63 9.60
N ILE A 55 20.20 0.85 9.88
CA ILE A 55 19.68 2.17 10.28
C ILE A 55 20.16 2.51 11.70
N ARG A 56 21.19 3.37 11.83
CA ARG A 56 21.76 3.80 13.12
C ARG A 56 20.88 4.80 13.87
N ASN A 57 20.19 5.68 13.14
CA ASN A 57 19.31 6.69 13.72
C ASN A 57 18.02 6.04 14.26
N THR A 58 17.76 6.21 15.56
CA THR A 58 16.61 5.60 16.24
C THR A 58 15.26 6.08 15.69
N ALA A 59 15.13 7.38 15.40
CA ALA A 59 13.88 7.94 14.86
C ALA A 59 13.58 7.40 13.46
N MET A 60 14.60 7.34 12.58
CA MET A 60 14.45 6.76 11.24
C MET A 60 14.13 5.26 11.29
N ARG A 61 14.76 4.52 12.23
CA ARG A 61 14.45 3.11 12.45
C ARG A 61 13.00 2.92 12.89
N PHE A 62 12.53 3.73 13.83
CA PHE A 62 11.15 3.71 14.28
C PHE A 62 10.18 4.02 13.13
N LYS A 63 10.44 5.08 12.34
CA LYS A 63 9.66 5.42 11.15
C LYS A 63 9.57 4.22 10.19
N PHE A 64 10.69 3.59 9.86
CA PHE A 64 10.72 2.41 8.99
C PHE A 64 9.87 1.26 9.54
N GLN A 65 10.01 0.92 10.83
CA GLN A 65 9.21 -0.15 11.45
C GLN A 65 7.71 0.15 11.40
N THR A 66 7.32 1.40 11.66
CA THR A 66 5.92 1.85 11.55
C THR A 66 5.39 1.71 10.13
N LEU A 67 6.16 2.11 9.11
CA LEU A 67 5.77 1.96 7.70
C LEU A 67 5.60 0.49 7.31
N VAL A 68 6.52 -0.38 7.73
CA VAL A 68 6.44 -1.82 7.51
C VAL A 68 5.20 -2.42 8.18
N GLN A 69 4.92 -2.04 9.42
CA GLN A 69 3.74 -2.53 10.15
C GLN A 69 2.44 -2.08 9.47
N ARG A 70 2.36 -0.81 9.07
CA ARG A 70 1.24 -0.24 8.31
C ARG A 70 1.02 -1.02 7.01
N TYR A 71 2.08 -1.24 6.23
CA TYR A 71 2.01 -2.00 4.98
C TYR A 71 1.56 -3.44 5.19
N ASN A 72 2.09 -4.14 6.21
CA ASN A 72 1.68 -5.52 6.51
C ASN A 72 0.19 -5.63 6.83
N THR A 73 -0.34 -4.71 7.64
CA THR A 73 -1.77 -4.65 7.95
C THR A 73 -2.62 -4.46 6.70
N MET A 74 -2.20 -3.56 5.81
CA MET A 74 -2.88 -3.33 4.53
C MET A 74 -2.81 -4.56 3.62
N SER A 75 -1.63 -5.18 3.48
CA SER A 75 -1.43 -6.39 2.67
C SER A 75 -2.28 -7.56 3.14
N GLN A 76 -2.42 -7.76 4.45
CA GLN A 76 -3.33 -8.76 5.01
C GLN A 76 -4.80 -8.45 4.70
N HIS A 77 -5.20 -7.18 4.81
CA HIS A 77 -6.55 -6.75 4.45
C HIS A 77 -6.83 -6.99 2.96
N TRP A 78 -5.92 -6.60 2.08
CA TRP A 78 -6.05 -6.83 0.64
C TRP A 78 -6.20 -8.32 0.33
N GLY A 79 -5.39 -9.18 0.95
CA GLY A 79 -5.49 -10.63 0.77
C GLY A 79 -6.85 -11.21 1.19
N ARG A 80 -7.46 -10.70 2.27
CA ARG A 80 -8.82 -11.10 2.67
C ARG A 80 -9.86 -10.68 1.64
N VAL A 81 -9.82 -9.43 1.20
CA VAL A 81 -10.76 -8.90 0.20
C VAL A 81 -10.61 -9.61 -1.15
N LEU A 82 -9.38 -9.85 -1.60
CA LEU A 82 -9.11 -10.61 -2.84
C LEU A 82 -9.71 -12.01 -2.77
N ARG A 83 -9.55 -12.70 -1.63
CA ARG A 83 -10.18 -14.01 -1.42
C ARG A 83 -11.71 -13.94 -1.46
N GLU A 84 -12.31 -12.92 -0.84
CA GLU A 84 -13.76 -12.71 -0.90
C GLU A 84 -14.25 -12.45 -2.34
N ILE A 85 -13.44 -11.74 -3.16
CA ILE A 85 -13.73 -11.52 -4.58
C ILE A 85 -13.67 -12.85 -5.34
N GLU A 86 -12.61 -13.65 -5.13
CA GLU A 86 -12.45 -14.97 -5.76
C GLU A 86 -13.58 -15.93 -5.41
N THR A 87 -14.06 -15.91 -4.16
CA THR A 87 -15.19 -16.75 -3.72
C THR A 87 -16.57 -16.15 -4.03
N GLY A 88 -16.63 -14.97 -4.66
CA GLY A 88 -17.88 -14.29 -5.01
C GLY A 88 -18.68 -13.76 -3.82
N THR A 89 -18.07 -13.69 -2.63
CA THR A 89 -18.72 -13.22 -1.39
C THR A 89 -18.52 -11.73 -1.17
N PHE A 90 -17.60 -11.10 -1.92
CA PHE A 90 -17.34 -9.67 -1.81
C PHE A 90 -18.49 -8.84 -2.39
N LYS A 91 -19.16 -8.08 -1.52
CA LYS A 91 -20.17 -7.10 -1.94
C LYS A 91 -19.50 -5.76 -2.20
N ARG A 92 -19.33 -5.41 -3.47
CA ARG A 92 -18.85 -4.08 -3.88
C ARG A 92 -19.86 -3.03 -3.41
N ASP A 93 -19.42 -2.13 -2.54
CA ASP A 93 -20.20 -0.93 -2.20
C ASP A 93 -20.02 0.10 -3.33
N LEU A 94 -20.69 -0.16 -4.45
CA LEU A 94 -20.66 0.69 -5.65
C LEU A 94 -21.26 2.07 -5.36
N ALA A 95 -22.21 2.16 -4.44
CA ALA A 95 -22.82 3.42 -4.01
C ALA A 95 -21.81 4.32 -3.27
N ARG A 96 -20.99 3.75 -2.38
CA ARG A 96 -19.90 4.47 -1.71
C ARG A 96 -18.77 4.84 -2.69
N ALA A 97 -18.50 4.01 -3.70
CA ALA A 97 -17.54 4.32 -4.75
C ALA A 97 -18.00 5.52 -5.61
N ALA A 98 -19.25 5.50 -6.07
CA ALA A 98 -19.84 6.59 -6.86
C ALA A 98 -19.84 7.92 -6.08
N ALA A 99 -20.26 7.90 -4.80
CA ALA A 99 -20.29 9.10 -3.96
C ALA A 99 -18.91 9.67 -3.62
N ARG A 100 -17.86 8.83 -3.56
CA ARG A 100 -16.49 9.26 -3.18
C ARG A 100 -15.66 9.74 -4.37
N PHE A 101 -15.98 9.29 -5.58
CA PHE A 101 -15.22 9.59 -6.79
C PHE A 101 -16.00 10.39 -7.85
N GLY A 102 -17.26 10.74 -7.60
CA GLY A 102 -18.02 11.68 -8.43
C GLY A 102 -18.31 11.18 -9.85
N VAL A 103 -18.44 9.86 -10.03
CA VAL A 103 -18.86 9.30 -11.32
C VAL A 103 -20.37 9.48 -11.39
N GLU A 104 -20.82 10.62 -11.94
CA GLU A 104 -22.20 10.80 -12.40
C GLU A 104 -22.50 9.79 -13.51
N GLU A 105 -23.71 9.23 -13.47
CA GLU A 105 -24.24 8.16 -14.31
C GLU A 105 -24.39 8.58 -15.79
#